data_AF-A0A506Y3D7-F1
#
_entry.id   AF-A0A506Y3D7-F1
#
_cell.length_a   1.000
_cell.length_b   1.000
_cell.length_c   1.000
_cell.angle_alpha   90.00
_cell.angle_beta   90.00
_cell.angle_gamma   90.00
#
_symmetry.space_group_name_H-M   'P 1'
#
loop_
_entity.id
_entity.type
_entity.pdbx_description
1 polymer ?
#
loop_
_entity_poly.entity_id
_entity_poly.type
_entity_poly.pdbx_seq_one_letter_code
_entity_poly.pdbx_strand_id
1 'polypeptide(L)'
;MAIPRHIRRRHSLPLFAGLATLAFVLVSIVDPYSGAYASATVAPGHDGRLQTYQAGAAGGSATQRDGYQVIKPQPVAPAAPKGGRAAPAAGTPDPGSAKAIAHDMVVARGWGEGEYDCLVSLWNKESHWNVYAHNSGSGAYGIPQALPGSKMASAGPDWQTNPATQITWGLGYITGRYGTPCGAWAKSQSSGWY
;
A
#
# COMPACT_ATOMS: atom_id res chain seq x y z
N MET A 1 29.95 -32.26 -45.80
CA MET A 1 29.77 -30.88 -45.28
C MET A 1 29.84 -30.96 -43.75
N ALA A 2 30.97 -30.58 -43.15
CA ALA A 2 31.20 -30.72 -41.71
C ALA A 2 31.03 -29.36 -41.01
N ILE A 3 30.19 -29.30 -39.98
CA ILE A 3 29.87 -28.10 -39.20
C ILE A 3 31.06 -27.75 -38.27
N PRO A 4 31.56 -26.50 -38.24
CA PRO A 4 32.63 -26.12 -37.33
C PRO A 4 32.14 -26.14 -35.88
N ARG A 5 32.79 -26.95 -35.03
CA ARG A 5 32.57 -26.93 -33.58
C ARG A 5 33.18 -25.65 -33.00
N HIS A 6 32.36 -24.84 -32.33
CA HIS A 6 32.83 -23.68 -31.58
C HIS A 6 33.82 -24.10 -30.47
N ILE A 7 35.10 -23.78 -30.66
CA ILE A 7 36.14 -23.92 -29.63
C ILE A 7 35.99 -22.75 -28.67
N ARG A 8 35.39 -22.97 -27.50
CA ARG A 8 35.41 -21.98 -26.42
C ARG A 8 36.83 -21.88 -25.88
N ARG A 9 37.50 -20.74 -26.11
CA ARG A 9 38.82 -20.47 -25.53
C ARG A 9 38.70 -20.43 -24.00
N ARG A 10 39.53 -21.23 -23.31
CA ARG A 10 39.52 -21.44 -21.84
C ARG A 10 39.58 -20.16 -21.00
N HIS A 11 39.99 -19.04 -21.59
CA HIS A 11 40.16 -17.76 -20.89
C HIS A 11 39.00 -16.77 -21.09
N SER A 12 37.98 -17.09 -21.88
CA SER A 12 36.87 -16.17 -22.18
C SER A 12 35.96 -15.88 -20.97
N LEU A 13 35.61 -16.91 -20.19
CA LEU A 13 34.81 -16.75 -18.98
C LEU A 13 35.51 -15.98 -17.85
N PRO A 14 36.77 -16.27 -17.47
CA PRO A 14 37.42 -15.52 -16.39
C PRO A 14 37.68 -14.04 -16.76
N LEU A 15 37.95 -13.74 -18.03
CA LEU A 15 38.09 -12.35 -18.50
C LEU A 15 36.77 -11.57 -18.41
N PHE A 16 35.66 -12.17 -18.84
CA PHE A 16 34.35 -11.51 -18.74
C PHE A 16 33.93 -11.30 -17.29
N ALA A 17 34.15 -12.29 -16.42
CA ALA A 17 33.83 -12.17 -14.99
C ALA A 17 34.67 -11.05 -14.32
N GLY A 18 35.96 -10.94 -14.64
CA GLY A 18 36.83 -9.89 -14.12
C GLY A 18 36.44 -8.48 -14.58
N LEU A 19 36.03 -8.32 -15.84
CA LEU A 19 35.56 -7.02 -16.34
C LEU A 19 34.24 -6.58 -15.69
N ALA A 20 33.32 -7.51 -15.45
CA ALA A 20 32.03 -7.21 -14.85
C ALA A 20 32.15 -6.74 -13.38
N THR A 21 33.02 -7.37 -12.59
CA THR A 21 33.25 -6.95 -11.20
C THR A 21 33.94 -5.59 -11.11
N LEU A 22 34.88 -5.29 -12.02
CA LEU A 22 35.55 -4.00 -12.07
C LEU A 22 34.56 -2.85 -12.39
N ALA A 23 33.60 -3.09 -13.29
CA ALA A 23 32.58 -2.10 -13.64
C ALA A 23 31.66 -1.74 -12.45
N PHE A 24 31.28 -2.72 -11.62
CA PHE A 24 30.43 -2.47 -10.45
C PHE A 24 31.15 -1.68 -9.35
N VAL A 25 32.46 -1.84 -9.18
CA VAL A 25 33.25 -1.06 -8.21
C VAL A 25 33.40 0.39 -8.67
N LEU A 26 33.52 0.64 -9.97
CA LEU A 26 33.68 1.99 -10.52
C LEU A 26 32.41 2.86 -10.41
N VAL A 27 31.21 2.25 -10.35
CA VAL A 27 29.94 2.97 -10.14
C VAL A 27 29.89 3.66 -8.77
N SER A 28 30.60 3.14 -7.77
CA SER A 28 30.60 3.68 -6.40
C SER A 28 31.61 4.82 -6.18
N ILE A 29 32.45 5.13 -7.16
CA ILE A 29 33.51 6.16 -7.06
C ILE A 29 33.04 7.51 -7.63
N VAL A 30 31.93 7.54 -8.36
CA VAL A 30 31.32 8.80 -8.83
C VAL A 30 30.43 9.35 -7.72
N ASP A 31 30.87 10.43 -7.08
CA ASP A 31 30.05 11.18 -6.13
C ASP A 31 28.85 11.80 -6.87
N PRO A 32 27.59 11.43 -6.54
CA PRO A 32 26.40 11.94 -7.20
C PRO A 32 26.19 13.46 -7.01
N TYR A 33 26.98 14.11 -6.16
CA TYR A 33 26.89 15.55 -5.88
C TYR A 33 27.97 16.41 -6.57
N SER A 34 28.81 15.84 -7.43
CA SER A 34 29.91 16.57 -8.10
C SER A 34 29.50 17.69 -9.09
N GLY A 35 28.20 18.01 -9.20
CA GLY A 35 27.67 19.04 -10.11
C GLY A 35 27.15 20.32 -9.44
N ALA A 36 27.12 20.42 -8.11
CA ALA A 36 26.54 21.57 -7.41
C ALA A 36 27.59 22.60 -6.97
N TYR A 37 28.25 23.27 -7.91
CA TYR A 37 29.00 24.51 -7.62
C TYR A 37 28.13 25.72 -7.99
N ALA A 38 27.45 26.29 -7.01
CA ALA A 38 26.88 27.63 -7.13
C ALA A 38 28.03 28.64 -7.02
N SER A 39 28.46 29.21 -8.15
CA SER A 39 29.41 30.32 -8.16
C SER A 39 28.66 31.63 -8.00
N ALA A 40 28.87 32.32 -6.88
CA ALA A 40 28.32 33.65 -6.66
C ALA A 40 29.15 34.67 -7.44
N THR A 41 28.69 35.04 -8.63
CA THR A 41 29.22 36.21 -9.34
C THR A 41 28.65 37.47 -8.69
N VAL A 42 29.51 38.21 -7.99
CA VAL A 42 29.17 39.51 -7.40
C VAL A 42 29.27 40.58 -8.50
N ALA A 43 28.15 41.22 -8.83
CA ALA A 43 28.12 42.39 -9.72
C ALA A 43 28.67 43.63 -8.98
N PRO A 44 29.46 44.51 -9.63
CA PRO A 44 30.03 45.68 -8.97
C PRO A 44 28.95 46.74 -8.68
N GLY A 45 29.10 47.39 -7.53
CA GLY A 45 28.11 48.32 -6.96
C GLY A 45 28.09 49.70 -7.60
N HIS A 46 26.95 50.37 -7.42
CA HIS A 46 26.80 51.82 -7.56
C HIS A 46 26.37 52.43 -6.22
N ASP A 47 26.92 53.61 -5.96
CA ASP A 47 27.10 54.26 -4.67
C ASP A 47 25.82 54.71 -3.94
N GLY A 48 25.91 54.62 -2.61
CA GLY A 48 25.54 55.76 -1.77
C GLY A 48 24.21 55.71 -1.02
N ARG A 49 24.01 54.75 -0.11
CA ARG A 49 23.38 54.99 1.21
C ARG A 49 23.57 53.78 2.12
N LEU A 50 24.15 54.00 3.30
CA LEU A 50 24.40 52.98 4.32
C LEU A 50 23.07 52.33 4.78
N GLN A 51 22.94 51.01 4.56
CA GLN A 51 21.93 50.14 5.16
C GLN A 51 22.68 49.05 5.92
N THR A 52 22.61 49.07 7.25
CA THR A 52 23.10 48.00 8.11
C THR A 52 22.19 46.79 7.98
N TYR A 53 22.68 45.69 7.39
CA TYR A 53 21.97 44.42 7.33
C TYR A 53 22.32 43.57 8.55
N GLN A 54 21.30 43.23 9.35
CA GLN A 54 21.38 42.22 10.40
C GLN A 54 20.84 40.91 9.83
N ALA A 55 21.73 39.95 9.57
CA ALA A 55 21.37 38.56 9.26
C ALA A 55 21.15 37.79 10.58
N GLY A 56 20.22 36.84 10.74
CA GLY A 56 19.23 36.29 9.81
C GLY A 56 18.45 35.14 10.47
N ALA A 57 17.27 34.85 9.89
CA ALA A 57 16.46 33.63 9.94
C ALA A 57 15.92 33.13 11.32
N ALA A 58 14.65 32.76 11.49
CA ALA A 58 13.72 32.18 10.53
C ALA A 58 12.27 32.64 10.81
N GLY A 59 11.80 33.63 10.05
CA GLY A 59 10.38 33.78 9.78
C GLY A 59 9.98 32.65 8.83
N GLY A 60 9.01 31.84 9.25
CA GLY A 60 8.58 30.64 8.55
C GLY A 60 8.05 30.93 7.15
N SER A 61 8.87 30.69 6.14
CA SER A 61 8.37 30.22 4.85
C SER A 61 8.18 28.72 5.00
N ALA A 62 6.93 28.28 5.12
CA ALA A 62 6.57 26.88 5.01
C ALA A 62 7.03 26.38 3.64
N THR A 63 8.17 25.68 3.59
CA THR A 63 8.53 24.89 2.42
C THR A 63 7.48 23.79 2.31
N GLN A 64 6.51 23.99 1.41
CA GLN A 64 5.63 22.93 0.97
C GLN A 64 6.52 21.86 0.32
N ARG A 65 6.68 20.72 0.99
CA ARG A 65 7.22 19.52 0.34
C ARG A 65 6.36 19.31 -0.90
N ASP A 66 7.02 19.20 -2.05
CA ASP A 66 6.37 18.82 -3.31
C ASP A 66 5.43 17.65 -3.02
N GLY A 67 4.13 17.91 -3.14
CA GLY A 67 3.10 16.95 -2.84
C GLY A 67 3.18 15.84 -3.85
N TYR A 68 3.87 14.75 -3.52
CA TYR A 68 3.68 13.52 -4.26
C TYR A 68 2.29 13.01 -3.90
N GLN A 69 1.36 13.11 -4.85
CA GLN A 69 0.16 12.31 -4.74
C GLN A 69 0.61 10.85 -4.84
N VAL A 70 0.53 10.13 -3.72
CA VAL A 70 0.44 8.68 -3.78
C VAL A 70 -0.90 8.40 -4.45
N ILE A 71 -0.90 8.38 -5.78
CA ILE A 71 -1.96 7.73 -6.54
C ILE A 71 -1.79 6.25 -6.19
N LYS A 72 -2.38 5.83 -5.07
CA LYS A 72 -2.73 4.42 -4.89
C LYS A 72 -3.64 4.16 -6.08
N PRO A 73 -3.26 3.28 -7.03
CA PRO A 73 -4.16 2.91 -8.10
C PRO A 73 -5.46 2.53 -7.41
N GLN A 74 -6.54 3.27 -7.72
CA GLN A 74 -7.85 2.87 -7.28
C GLN A 74 -7.99 1.44 -7.77
N PRO A 75 -8.20 0.45 -6.88
CA PRO A 75 -8.31 -0.93 -7.30
C PRO A 75 -9.36 -0.94 -8.39
N VAL A 76 -8.93 -1.21 -9.62
CA VAL A 76 -9.86 -1.42 -10.72
C VAL A 76 -10.73 -2.55 -10.22
N ALA A 77 -12.00 -2.26 -9.91
CA ALA A 77 -12.91 -3.27 -9.40
C ALA A 77 -12.85 -4.44 -10.39
N PRO A 78 -12.32 -5.61 -10.01
CA PRO A 78 -12.36 -6.73 -10.92
C PRO A 78 -13.81 -6.99 -11.26
N ALA A 79 -14.05 -7.36 -12.52
CA ALA A 79 -15.37 -7.67 -13.01
C ALA A 79 -16.12 -8.55 -12.00
N ALA A 80 -17.32 -8.10 -11.62
CA ALA A 80 -18.16 -8.77 -10.64
C ALA A 80 -18.20 -10.28 -10.89
N PRO A 81 -18.13 -11.13 -9.85
CA PRO A 81 -18.13 -12.57 -10.05
C PRO A 81 -19.42 -12.99 -10.75
N LYS A 82 -19.28 -13.62 -11.92
CA LYS A 82 -20.39 -14.33 -12.55
C LYS A 82 -20.61 -15.62 -11.76
N GLY A 83 -21.54 -15.63 -10.80
CA GLY A 83 -22.04 -16.89 -10.21
C GLY A 83 -22.30 -16.95 -8.71
N GLY A 84 -22.14 -15.86 -7.93
CA GLY A 84 -22.55 -15.84 -6.53
C GLY A 84 -24.03 -15.48 -6.34
N ARG A 85 -24.74 -16.12 -5.40
CA ARG A 85 -26.04 -15.60 -4.93
C ARG A 85 -25.80 -14.19 -4.38
N ALA A 86 -26.65 -13.24 -4.78
CA ALA A 86 -26.65 -11.90 -4.23
C ALA A 86 -26.76 -11.96 -2.70
N ALA A 87 -26.00 -11.10 -2.02
CA ALA A 87 -26.10 -10.96 -0.58
C ALA A 87 -27.45 -10.32 -0.20
N PRO A 88 -28.04 -10.70 0.94
CA PRO A 88 -29.16 -9.95 1.51
C PRO A 88 -28.78 -8.50 1.75
N ALA A 89 -29.75 -7.59 1.61
CA ALA A 89 -29.55 -6.18 1.93
C ALA A 89 -29.17 -6.01 3.41
N ALA A 90 -28.10 -5.27 3.66
CA ALA A 90 -27.59 -4.99 4.99
C ALA A 90 -28.42 -3.94 5.75
N GLY A 91 -29.14 -3.10 5.00
CA GLY A 91 -29.82 -1.91 5.54
C GLY A 91 -28.84 -0.81 5.95
N THR A 92 -29.39 0.31 6.42
CA THR A 92 -28.60 1.42 6.94
C THR A 92 -27.99 1.03 8.29
N PRO A 93 -26.65 1.10 8.46
CA PRO A 93 -26.03 0.78 9.73
C PRO A 93 -26.31 1.84 10.81
N ASP A 94 -26.35 1.40 12.06
CA ASP A 94 -26.45 2.30 13.21
C ASP A 94 -25.19 3.20 13.28
N PRO A 95 -25.35 4.53 13.47
CA PRO A 95 -24.22 5.44 13.61
C PRO A 95 -23.26 5.01 14.72
N GLY A 96 -21.95 5.09 14.46
CA GLY A 96 -20.90 4.70 15.41
C GLY A 96 -20.67 3.19 15.55
N SER A 97 -21.45 2.35 14.87
CA SER A 97 -21.20 0.91 14.83
C SER A 97 -20.00 0.56 13.93
N ALA A 98 -19.42 -0.63 14.13
CA ALA A 98 -18.41 -1.17 13.23
C ALA A 98 -18.91 -1.28 11.77
N LYS A 99 -20.21 -1.55 11.59
CA LYS A 99 -20.87 -1.58 10.28
C LYS A 99 -20.89 -0.20 9.61
N ALA A 100 -21.15 0.87 10.37
CA ALA A 100 -21.09 2.24 9.85
C ALA A 100 -19.65 2.61 9.42
N ILE A 101 -18.64 2.27 10.23
CA ILE A 101 -17.23 2.47 9.85
C ILE A 101 -16.90 1.74 8.55
N ALA A 102 -17.36 0.50 8.40
CA ALA A 102 -17.14 -0.27 7.18
C ALA A 102 -17.90 0.31 5.98
N HIS A 103 -19.13 0.80 6.17
CA HIS A 103 -19.90 1.48 5.13
C HIS A 103 -19.15 2.69 4.58
N ASP A 104 -18.71 3.60 5.46
CA ASP A 104 -17.92 4.77 5.08
C ASP A 104 -16.65 4.36 4.31
N MET A 105 -15.98 3.31 4.77
CA MET A 105 -14.78 2.77 4.14
C MET A 105 -15.04 2.09 2.78
N VAL A 106 -16.19 1.45 2.58
CA VAL A 106 -16.62 0.87 1.30
C VAL A 106 -16.92 1.99 0.32
N VAL A 107 -17.68 3.00 0.73
CA VAL A 107 -18.00 4.18 -0.09
C VAL A 107 -16.72 4.94 -0.46
N ALA A 108 -15.80 5.14 0.48
CA ALA A 108 -14.51 5.80 0.22
C ALA A 108 -13.62 5.05 -0.79
N ARG A 109 -13.87 3.75 -1.02
CA ARG A 109 -13.18 2.96 -2.05
C ARG A 109 -13.85 3.06 -3.43
N GLY A 110 -14.97 3.78 -3.54
CA GLY A 110 -15.77 3.88 -4.76
C GLY A 110 -16.67 2.67 -5.01
N TRP A 111 -16.91 1.84 -3.99
CA TRP A 111 -17.85 0.74 -4.05
C TRP A 111 -19.26 1.19 -3.64
N GLY A 112 -20.27 0.57 -4.23
CA GLY A 112 -21.68 0.85 -3.92
C GLY A 112 -22.26 -0.08 -2.86
N GLU A 113 -23.54 0.15 -2.53
CA GLU A 113 -24.28 -0.60 -1.51
C GLU A 113 -24.25 -2.12 -1.70
N GLY A 114 -24.25 -2.62 -2.94
CA GLY A 114 -24.19 -4.06 -3.19
C GLY A 114 -22.91 -4.72 -2.67
N GLU A 115 -21.78 -4.01 -2.71
CA GLU A 115 -20.51 -4.50 -2.12
C GLU A 115 -20.55 -4.44 -0.59
N TYR A 116 -21.21 -3.40 -0.04
CA TYR A 116 -21.45 -3.32 1.39
C TYR A 116 -22.34 -4.47 1.90
N ASP A 117 -23.42 -4.81 1.18
CA ASP A 117 -24.31 -5.93 1.50
C ASP A 117 -23.54 -7.27 1.56
N CYS A 118 -22.66 -7.49 0.58
CA CYS A 118 -21.76 -8.63 0.54
C CYS A 118 -20.80 -8.65 1.75
N LEU A 119 -20.21 -7.51 2.10
CA LEU A 119 -19.32 -7.38 3.24
C LEU A 119 -20.03 -7.71 4.57
N VAL A 120 -21.23 -7.17 4.75
CA VAL A 120 -22.05 -7.40 5.95
C VAL A 120 -22.42 -8.86 6.07
N SER A 121 -22.85 -9.49 4.99
CA SER A 121 -23.17 -10.92 4.99
C SER A 121 -21.94 -11.77 5.28
N LEU A 122 -20.78 -11.42 4.72
CA LEU A 122 -19.52 -12.10 4.93
C LEU A 122 -19.10 -12.05 6.40
N TRP A 123 -18.90 -10.85 6.95
CA TRP A 123 -18.41 -10.71 8.33
C TRP A 123 -19.45 -11.04 9.40
N ASN A 124 -20.75 -11.08 9.05
CA ASN A 124 -21.75 -11.72 9.91
C ASN A 124 -21.43 -13.21 10.12
N LYS A 125 -21.08 -13.96 9.07
CA LYS A 125 -20.68 -15.39 9.19
C LYS A 125 -19.40 -15.57 9.99
N GLU A 126 -18.45 -14.64 9.83
CA GLU A 126 -17.13 -14.75 10.47
C GLU A 126 -17.18 -14.50 11.97
N SER A 127 -17.83 -13.40 12.39
CA SER A 127 -17.68 -12.90 13.77
C SER A 127 -18.94 -12.25 14.33
N HIS A 128 -20.01 -12.14 13.55
CA HIS A 128 -21.15 -11.27 13.87
C HIS A 128 -20.71 -9.82 14.19
N TRP A 129 -19.66 -9.35 13.49
CA TRP A 129 -19.08 -8.01 13.68
C TRP A 129 -18.46 -7.75 15.07
N ASN A 130 -18.16 -8.80 15.83
CA ASN A 130 -17.51 -8.66 17.14
C ASN A 130 -15.99 -8.45 16.98
N VAL A 131 -15.52 -7.27 17.42
CA VAL A 131 -14.09 -6.86 17.42
C VAL A 131 -13.21 -7.80 18.24
N TYR A 132 -13.79 -8.46 19.24
CA TYR A 132 -13.10 -9.38 20.15
C TYR A 132 -13.36 -10.85 19.82
N ALA A 133 -13.98 -11.16 18.67
CA ALA A 133 -14.26 -12.53 18.28
C ALA A 133 -12.95 -13.33 18.19
N HIS A 134 -12.81 -14.37 19.01
CA HIS A 134 -11.65 -15.23 19.02
C HIS A 134 -12.08 -16.69 18.90
N ASN A 135 -11.57 -17.38 17.88
CA ASN A 135 -11.79 -18.80 17.68
C ASN A 135 -10.65 -19.58 18.35
N SER A 136 -10.91 -20.26 19.47
CA SER A 136 -9.88 -21.01 20.22
C SER A 136 -9.29 -22.20 19.46
N GLY A 137 -10.02 -22.78 18.51
CA GLY A 137 -9.53 -23.90 17.71
C GLY A 137 -8.54 -23.48 16.62
N SER A 138 -8.83 -22.37 15.93
CA SER A 138 -8.00 -21.89 14.81
C SER A 138 -7.03 -20.77 15.18
N GLY A 139 -7.31 -20.00 16.25
CA GLY A 139 -6.59 -18.77 16.60
C GLY A 139 -6.99 -17.55 15.75
N ALA A 140 -8.07 -17.65 14.97
CA ALA A 140 -8.59 -16.52 14.20
C ALA A 140 -9.16 -15.43 15.12
N TYR A 141 -8.97 -14.16 14.73
CA TYR A 141 -9.31 -13.00 15.59
C TYR A 141 -10.03 -11.87 14.85
N GLY A 142 -10.96 -11.23 15.56
CA GLY A 142 -11.60 -9.97 15.20
C GLY A 142 -12.71 -10.10 14.16
N ILE A 143 -13.20 -8.95 13.70
CA ILE A 143 -14.26 -8.82 12.70
C ILE A 143 -13.99 -9.70 11.46
N PRO A 144 -12.80 -9.63 10.81
CA PRO A 144 -12.53 -10.40 9.60
C PRO A 144 -12.10 -11.85 9.87
N GLN A 145 -11.97 -12.27 11.14
CA GLN A 145 -11.39 -13.56 11.54
C GLN A 145 -10.00 -13.80 10.92
N ALA A 146 -9.08 -12.85 11.14
CA ALA A 146 -7.72 -12.91 10.60
C ALA A 146 -6.89 -14.04 11.24
N LEU A 147 -6.14 -14.78 10.43
CA LEU A 147 -5.27 -15.89 10.88
C LEU A 147 -3.79 -15.73 10.43
N PRO A 148 -2.85 -15.54 11.37
CA PRO A 148 -3.07 -15.12 12.76
C PRO A 148 -3.58 -13.67 12.84
N GLY A 149 -4.29 -13.34 13.93
CA GLY A 149 -4.81 -11.98 14.18
C GLY A 149 -3.76 -10.88 14.13
N SER A 150 -2.51 -11.20 14.52
CA SER A 150 -1.37 -10.27 14.51
C SER A 150 -1.04 -9.68 13.14
N LYS A 151 -1.51 -10.29 12.04
CA LYS A 151 -1.38 -9.70 10.70
C LYS A 151 -2.07 -8.33 10.60
N MET A 152 -3.10 -8.08 11.40
CA MET A 152 -3.80 -6.79 11.44
C MET A 152 -2.93 -5.65 11.98
N ALA A 153 -1.79 -5.95 12.62
CA ALA A 153 -0.82 -4.96 13.06
C ALA A 153 -0.26 -4.10 11.91
N SER A 154 -0.31 -4.58 10.66
CA SER A 154 0.08 -3.78 9.49
C SER A 154 -0.88 -2.62 9.18
N ALA A 155 -2.12 -2.68 9.68
CA ALA A 155 -3.08 -1.58 9.56
C ALA A 155 -3.03 -0.62 10.77
N GLY A 156 -2.52 -1.07 11.92
CA GLY A 156 -2.38 -0.25 13.12
C GLY A 156 -1.99 -1.08 14.35
N PRO A 157 -1.26 -0.48 15.32
CA PRO A 157 -0.82 -1.19 16.53
C PRO A 157 -1.98 -1.55 17.48
N ASP A 158 -3.13 -0.90 17.35
CA ASP A 158 -4.35 -1.07 18.15
C ASP A 158 -5.34 -2.11 17.59
N TRP A 159 -4.86 -2.97 16.68
CA TRP A 159 -5.68 -3.94 15.94
C TRP A 159 -6.52 -4.89 16.81
N GLN A 160 -6.11 -5.12 18.06
CA GLN A 160 -6.86 -6.02 18.96
C GLN A 160 -8.20 -5.42 19.38
N THR A 161 -8.31 -4.11 19.53
CA THR A 161 -9.48 -3.48 20.15
C THR A 161 -10.15 -2.45 19.27
N ASN A 162 -9.52 -2.05 18.16
CA ASN A 162 -10.05 -1.02 17.27
C ASN A 162 -10.75 -1.62 16.04
N PRO A 163 -12.09 -1.49 15.90
CA PRO A 163 -12.82 -1.96 14.72
C PRO A 163 -12.30 -1.32 13.42
N ALA A 164 -11.96 -0.02 13.43
CA ALA A 164 -11.49 0.66 12.22
C ALA A 164 -10.18 0.05 11.70
N THR A 165 -9.26 -0.33 12.60
CA THR A 165 -8.01 -1.00 12.25
C THR A 165 -8.28 -2.39 11.67
N GLN A 166 -9.17 -3.17 12.28
CA GLN A 166 -9.53 -4.50 11.79
C GLN A 166 -10.23 -4.43 10.41
N ILE A 167 -11.16 -3.50 10.24
CA ILE A 167 -11.89 -3.29 8.98
C ILE A 167 -10.92 -2.83 7.88
N THR A 168 -10.00 -1.92 8.20
CA THR A 168 -8.98 -1.44 7.25
C THR A 168 -8.13 -2.60 6.72
N TRP A 169 -7.64 -3.45 7.63
CA TRP A 169 -6.88 -4.64 7.25
C TRP A 169 -7.73 -5.62 6.43
N GLY A 170 -8.94 -5.94 6.91
CA GLY A 170 -9.84 -6.89 6.28
C GLY A 170 -10.25 -6.49 4.86
N LEU A 171 -10.59 -5.21 4.65
CA LEU A 171 -10.87 -4.67 3.31
C LEU A 171 -9.64 -4.70 2.41
N GLY A 172 -8.44 -4.45 2.95
CA GLY A 172 -7.19 -4.60 2.21
C GLY A 172 -6.95 -6.04 1.76
N TYR A 173 -7.17 -7.01 2.65
CA TYR A 173 -7.08 -8.44 2.33
C TYR A 173 -8.11 -8.85 1.26
N ILE A 174 -9.37 -8.42 1.40
CA ILE A 174 -10.43 -8.67 0.41
C ILE A 174 -10.02 -8.13 -0.95
N THR A 175 -9.54 -6.89 -1.01
CA THR A 175 -9.08 -6.27 -2.26
C THR A 175 -7.94 -7.06 -2.89
N GLY A 176 -6.93 -7.44 -2.10
CA GLY A 176 -5.75 -8.13 -2.61
C GLY A 176 -6.02 -9.56 -3.11
N ARG A 177 -7.04 -10.23 -2.58
CA ARG A 177 -7.29 -11.65 -2.87
C ARG A 177 -8.54 -11.92 -3.71
N TYR A 178 -9.56 -11.11 -3.55
CA TYR A 178 -10.86 -11.25 -4.22
C TYR A 178 -11.26 -10.03 -5.03
N GLY A 179 -10.54 -8.92 -4.84
CA GLY A 179 -10.80 -7.67 -5.52
C GLY A 179 -11.95 -6.85 -4.95
N THR A 180 -13.11 -7.48 -4.68
CA THR A 180 -14.27 -6.83 -4.07
C THR A 180 -14.89 -7.68 -2.95
N PRO A 181 -15.64 -7.07 -2.02
CA PRO A 181 -16.43 -7.79 -1.03
C PRO A 181 -17.36 -8.87 -1.61
N CYS A 182 -18.01 -8.62 -2.73
CA CYS A 182 -18.84 -9.61 -3.41
C CYS A 182 -18.02 -10.75 -4.03
N GLY A 183 -16.78 -10.46 -4.48
CA GLY A 183 -15.80 -11.49 -4.81
C GLY A 183 -15.52 -12.43 -3.65
N ALA A 184 -15.25 -11.86 -2.47
CA ALA A 184 -15.00 -12.62 -1.25
C ALA A 184 -16.24 -13.40 -0.79
N TRP A 185 -17.42 -12.78 -0.86
CA TRP A 185 -18.69 -13.42 -0.52
C TRP A 185 -18.98 -14.63 -1.42
N ALA A 186 -18.84 -14.49 -2.74
CA ALA A 186 -19.02 -15.60 -3.67
C ALA A 186 -18.09 -16.78 -3.35
N LYS A 187 -16.83 -16.48 -3.01
CA LYS A 187 -15.87 -17.50 -2.56
C LYS A 187 -16.32 -18.18 -1.26
N SER A 188 -16.71 -17.40 -0.25
CA SER A 188 -17.23 -17.90 1.03
C SER A 188 -18.45 -18.82 0.85
N GLN A 189 -19.35 -18.48 -0.07
CA GLN A 189 -20.52 -19.31 -0.37
C GLN A 189 -20.16 -20.63 -1.07
N SER A 190 -19.11 -20.65 -1.90
CA SER A 190 -18.67 -21.85 -2.62
C SER A 190 -17.80 -22.80 -1.79
N SER A 191 -16.99 -22.28 -0.87
CA SER A 191 -15.92 -23.05 -0.19
C SER A 191 -16.00 -23.02 1.33
N GLY A 192 -16.89 -22.22 1.92
CA GLY A 192 -16.98 -22.04 3.37
C GLY A 192 -15.89 -21.15 3.96
N TRP A 193 -14.99 -20.61 3.13
CA TRP A 193 -13.91 -19.71 3.53
C TRP A 193 -13.70 -18.61 2.48
N TYR A 194 -13.11 -17.51 2.92
CA TYR A 194 -12.53 -16.45 2.10
C TYR A 194 -11.16 -16.08 2.69
#